data_AF-A0AAE3EFB5-F1
#
_entry.id   AF-A0AAE3EFB5-F1
#
_cell.length_a   1.000
_cell.length_b   1.000
_cell.length_c   1.000
_cell.angle_alpha   90.00
_cell.angle_beta   90.00
_cell.angle_gamma   90.00
#
_symmetry.space_group_name_H-M   'P 1'
#
loop_
_entity.id
_entity.type
_entity.pdbx_description
1 polymer ?
#
loop_
_entity_poly.entity_id
_entity_poly.type
_entity_poly.pdbx_seq_one_letter_code
_entity_poly.pdbx_strand_id
1 'polypeptide(L)'
;MYTNIINALIYTVIINAVVYLVSIVCSLIGNIFTIGVWDDTVSLIWSVIISIILAIIISFILNSDCIHKFLRDKNLTKQTPYPSEWYGVFSENITFIVLHLNDERRIMGWPDEWPTNPLEGHFALSHAMWLIETDGNEDKNIDLDMDSYILIKATDVRFVEFMKE
;
A
#
# COMPACT_ATOMS: atom_id res chain seq x y z
N MET A 1 -0.91 6.83 27.09
CA MET A 1 0.35 7.38 27.66
C MET A 1 1.51 6.39 27.55
N TYR A 2 1.35 5.14 28.01
CA TYR A 2 2.40 4.10 27.91
C TYR A 2 2.86 3.76 26.48
N THR A 3 1.95 3.73 25.51
CA THR A 3 2.28 3.45 24.11
C THR A 3 3.28 4.45 23.51
N ASN A 4 3.15 5.74 23.87
CA ASN A 4 4.06 6.77 23.38
C ASN A 4 5.47 6.64 24.00
N ILE A 5 5.56 6.17 25.24
CA ILE A 5 6.84 5.93 25.93
C ILE A 5 7.55 4.70 25.34
N ILE A 6 6.79 3.62 25.09
CA ILE A 6 7.31 2.41 24.44
C ILE A 6 7.80 2.73 23.03
N ASN A 7 7.01 3.50 22.26
CA ASN A 7 7.42 3.94 20.93
C ASN A 7 8.69 4.79 20.97
N ALA A 8 8.80 5.74 21.91
CA ALA A 8 10.01 6.56 22.07
C ALA A 8 11.26 5.70 22.39
N LEU A 9 11.11 4.65 23.20
CA LEU A 9 12.19 3.71 23.51
C LEU A 9 12.60 2.92 22.27
N ILE A 10 11.63 2.39 21.52
CA ILE A 10 11.85 1.65 20.27
C ILE A 10 12.59 2.54 19.26
N TYR A 11 12.15 3.78 19.06
CA TYR A 11 12.83 4.71 18.16
C TYR A 11 14.25 5.04 18.60
N THR A 12 14.46 5.22 19.91
CA THR A 12 15.80 5.48 20.46
C THR A 12 16.76 4.33 20.18
N VAL A 13 16.31 3.09 20.38
CA VAL A 13 17.13 1.88 20.08
C VAL A 13 17.45 1.80 18.59
N ILE A 14 16.47 2.05 17.71
CA ILE A 14 16.66 2.02 16.26
C ILE A 14 17.65 3.12 15.83
N ILE A 15 17.47 4.35 16.30
CA ILE A 15 18.35 5.47 15.97
C ILE A 15 19.78 5.18 16.41
N ASN A 16 19.99 4.65 17.62
CA ASN A 16 21.32 4.29 18.10
C ASN A 16 21.97 3.18 17.25
N ALA A 17 21.20 2.20 16.80
CA ALA A 17 21.70 1.14 15.91
C ALA A 17 22.12 1.70 14.54
N VAL A 18 21.33 2.63 13.98
CA VAL A 18 21.67 3.31 12.72
C VAL A 18 22.90 4.19 12.89
N VAL A 19 22.99 4.97 13.96
CA VAL A 19 24.17 5.80 14.28
C VAL A 19 25.43 4.93 14.40
N TYR A 20 25.31 3.75 15.02
CA TYR A 20 26.41 2.80 15.11
C TYR A 20 26.84 2.28 13.73
N LEU A 21 25.91 1.91 12.84
CA LEU A 21 26.23 1.50 11.47
C LEU A 21 26.90 2.63 10.67
N VAL A 22 26.41 3.86 10.80
CA VAL A 22 27.03 5.04 10.17
C VAL A 22 28.44 5.22 10.71
N SER A 23 28.66 5.07 12.02
CA SER A 23 30.00 5.17 12.61
C SER A 23 30.97 4.12 12.05
N ILE A 24 30.49 2.89 11.80
CA ILE A 24 31.29 1.84 11.16
C ILE A 24 31.65 2.26 9.73
N VAL A 25 30.68 2.70 8.93
CA VAL A 25 30.92 3.13 7.54
C VAL A 25 31.90 4.31 7.49
N CYS A 26 31.73 5.31 8.37
CA CYS A 26 32.67 6.43 8.49
C CYS A 26 34.08 5.97 8.89
N SER A 27 34.20 5.05 9.85
CA SER A 27 35.51 4.53 10.27
C SER A 27 36.20 3.71 9.18
N LEU A 28 35.45 2.95 8.38
CA LEU A 28 35.95 2.19 7.25
C LEU A 28 36.46 3.10 6.13
N ILE A 29 35.71 4.16 5.81
CA ILE A 29 36.11 5.15 4.80
C ILE A 29 37.34 5.93 5.27
N GLY A 30 37.40 6.29 6.56
CA GLY A 30 38.54 6.99 7.16
C GLY A 30 39.84 6.19 7.14
N ASN A 31 39.78 4.85 7.09
CA ASN A 31 40.97 3.99 7.06
C ASN A 31 41.54 3.77 5.65
N ILE A 32 40.81 4.17 4.59
CA ILE A 32 41.17 3.90 3.20
C ILE A 32 41.83 5.11 2.52
N PHE A 33 41.61 6.34 3.02
CA PHE A 33 42.10 7.56 2.37
C PHE A 33 42.73 8.57 3.35
N THR A 34 44.05 8.47 3.55
CA THR A 34 44.87 9.59 4.05
C THR A 34 45.39 10.41 2.87
N ILE A 35 44.61 11.39 2.40
CA ILE A 35 45.05 12.35 1.37
C ILE A 35 45.53 13.62 2.06
N GLY A 36 46.85 13.78 2.17
CA GLY A 36 47.50 15.06 2.46
C GLY A 36 47.27 15.64 3.85
N VAL A 37 47.92 16.78 4.14
CA VAL A 37 47.81 17.48 5.42
C VAL A 37 46.38 18.02 5.55
N TRP A 38 45.62 17.42 6.45
CA TRP A 38 44.27 17.84 6.79
C TRP A 38 44.34 19.12 7.61
N ASP A 39 43.96 20.24 7.00
CA ASP A 39 43.76 21.51 7.70
C ASP A 39 42.29 21.59 8.19
N ASP A 40 42.05 22.29 9.30
CA ASP A 40 40.73 22.38 9.95
C ASP A 40 39.66 22.98 9.02
N THR A 41 40.09 23.87 8.11
CA THR A 41 39.22 24.45 7.07
C THR A 41 38.82 23.42 6.01
N VAL A 42 39.74 22.54 5.60
CA VAL A 42 39.48 21.49 4.62
C VAL A 42 38.52 20.44 5.20
N SER A 43 38.70 20.08 6.47
CA SER A 43 37.80 19.20 7.24
C SER A 43 36.35 19.70 7.24
N LEU A 44 36.15 20.99 7.53
CA LEU A 44 34.83 21.61 7.58
C LEU A 44 34.14 21.60 6.21
N ILE A 45 34.87 21.98 5.15
CA ILE A 45 34.34 22.01 3.78
C ILE A 45 33.90 20.59 3.35
N TRP A 46 34.74 19.58 3.60
CA TRP A 46 34.40 18.20 3.26
C TRP A 46 33.24 17.65 4.10
N SER A 47 33.14 18.00 5.38
CA SER A 47 32.02 17.59 6.24
C SER A 47 30.69 18.15 5.73
N VAL A 48 30.66 19.41 5.30
CA VAL A 48 29.46 20.04 4.72
C VAL A 48 29.08 19.35 3.40
N ILE A 49 30.04 19.12 2.51
CA ILE A 49 29.80 18.46 1.22
C ILE A 49 29.25 17.04 1.44
N ILE A 50 29.87 16.26 2.33
CA ILE A 50 29.43 14.89 2.66
C ILE A 50 28.04 14.91 3.28
N SER A 51 27.75 15.85 4.19
CA SER A 51 26.43 15.98 4.80
C SER A 51 25.34 16.29 3.77
N ILE A 52 25.62 17.14 2.79
CA ILE A 52 24.67 17.47 1.71
C ILE A 52 24.42 16.24 0.82
N ILE A 53 25.48 15.54 0.42
CA ILE A 53 25.38 14.31 -0.38
C ILE A 53 24.57 13.24 0.38
N LEU A 54 24.87 13.05 1.66
CA LEU A 54 24.16 12.09 2.51
C LEU A 54 22.68 12.46 2.64
N ALA A 55 22.36 13.74 2.86
CA ALA A 55 20.99 14.22 2.94
C ALA A 55 20.22 14.00 1.63
N ILE A 56 20.87 14.20 0.48
CA ILE A 56 20.28 13.92 -0.85
C ILE A 56 20.04 12.42 -1.02
N ILE A 57 21.01 11.57 -0.67
CA ILE A 57 20.88 10.11 -0.75
C ILE A 57 19.73 9.62 0.16
N ILE A 58 19.67 10.09 1.40
CA ILE A 58 18.59 9.73 2.34
C ILE A 58 17.24 10.22 1.81
N SER A 59 17.16 11.45 1.31
CA SER A 59 15.92 11.98 0.74
C SER A 59 15.48 11.21 -0.50
N PHE A 60 16.43 10.79 -1.34
CA PHE A 60 16.16 9.95 -2.50
C PHE A 60 15.69 8.55 -2.09
N ILE A 61 16.29 7.96 -1.07
CA ILE A 61 15.89 6.66 -0.51
C ILE A 61 14.51 6.72 0.15
N LEU A 62 14.18 7.80 0.85
CA LEU A 62 12.87 8.01 1.49
C LEU A 62 11.78 8.31 0.47
N ASN A 63 12.10 9.03 -0.60
CA ASN A 63 11.16 9.38 -1.66
C ASN A 63 11.00 8.25 -2.70
N SER A 64 12.02 7.43 -2.87
CA SER A 64 11.92 6.26 -3.73
C SER A 64 11.21 5.15 -2.96
N ASP A 65 10.10 4.63 -3.49
CA ASP A 65 9.41 3.40 -3.04
C ASP A 65 10.30 2.13 -3.05
N CYS A 66 11.62 2.28 -3.17
CA CYS A 66 12.61 1.21 -3.29
C CYS A 66 12.74 0.42 -1.98
N ILE A 67 12.64 1.06 -0.81
CA ILE A 67 12.60 0.34 0.48
C ILE A 67 11.34 -0.54 0.55
N HIS A 68 10.19 0.01 0.16
CA HIS A 68 8.92 -0.72 0.12
C HIS A 68 8.96 -1.87 -0.90
N LYS A 69 9.56 -1.67 -2.09
CA LYS A 69 9.77 -2.72 -3.10
C LYS A 69 10.74 -3.82 -2.64
N PHE A 70 11.85 -3.46 -1.97
CA PHE A 70 12.82 -4.44 -1.47
C PHE A 70 12.28 -5.28 -0.32
N LEU A 71 11.47 -4.68 0.57
CA LEU A 71 10.77 -5.41 1.63
C LEU A 71 9.66 -6.32 1.06
N ARG A 72 9.02 -5.90 -0.04
CA ARG A 72 8.01 -6.70 -0.76
C ARG A 72 8.61 -7.96 -1.41
N ASP A 73 9.79 -7.85 -2.01
CA ASP A 73 10.43 -8.97 -2.73
C ASP A 73 10.91 -10.10 -1.82
N LYS A 74 11.03 -9.85 -0.51
CA LYS A 74 11.51 -10.85 0.46
C LYS A 74 10.44 -11.73 1.10
N ASN A 75 9.15 -11.60 0.73
CA ASN A 75 8.07 -12.49 1.17
C ASN A 75 8.07 -12.81 2.68
N LEU A 76 8.54 -11.87 3.51
CA LEU A 76 8.77 -12.09 4.94
C LEU A 76 7.54 -11.74 5.79
N THR A 77 6.48 -11.25 5.16
CA THR A 77 5.19 -10.96 5.81
C THR A 77 4.04 -11.30 4.85
N LYS A 78 3.18 -12.23 5.26
CA LYS A 78 1.88 -12.54 4.62
C LYS A 78 0.86 -11.39 4.75
N GLN A 79 1.22 -10.31 5.42
CA GLN A 79 0.36 -9.15 5.63
C GLN A 79 0.54 -8.21 4.43
N THR A 80 -0.49 -8.11 3.59
CA THR A 80 -0.49 -7.27 2.40
C THR A 80 -0.23 -5.81 2.76
N PRO A 81 0.65 -5.08 2.05
CA PRO A 81 0.91 -3.65 2.27
C PRO A 81 -0.23 -2.75 1.79
N TYR A 82 -1.35 -3.34 1.37
CA TYR A 82 -2.50 -2.60 0.89
C TYR A 82 -3.17 -1.85 2.04
N PRO A 83 -3.71 -0.64 1.80
CA PRO A 83 -4.36 0.17 2.84
C PRO A 83 -5.53 -0.56 3.52
N SER A 84 -6.07 -1.60 2.87
CA SER A 84 -7.05 -2.53 3.43
C SER A 84 -6.93 -3.91 2.76
N GLU A 85 -7.30 -4.97 3.48
CA GLU A 85 -7.48 -6.32 2.91
C GLU A 85 -8.48 -6.30 1.73
N TRP A 86 -9.47 -5.40 1.79
CA TRP A 86 -10.43 -5.14 0.73
C TRP A 86 -9.75 -4.76 -0.58
N TYR A 87 -8.85 -3.77 -0.54
CA TYR A 87 -8.13 -3.32 -1.73
C TYR A 87 -7.27 -4.44 -2.32
N GLY A 88 -6.61 -5.23 -1.47
CA GLY A 88 -5.78 -6.35 -1.91
C GLY A 88 -6.56 -7.35 -2.75
N VAL A 89 -7.69 -7.84 -2.23
CA VAL A 89 -8.51 -8.87 -2.89
C VAL A 89 -9.04 -8.38 -4.24
N PHE A 90 -9.51 -7.14 -4.33
CA PHE A 90 -10.00 -6.55 -5.58
C PHE A 90 -8.89 -6.32 -6.62
N SER A 91 -7.68 -5.94 -6.16
CA SER A 91 -6.55 -5.73 -7.06
C SER A 91 -5.97 -7.03 -7.63
N GLU A 92 -6.09 -8.14 -6.89
CA GLU A 92 -5.59 -9.46 -7.28
C GLU A 92 -6.59 -10.24 -8.15
N ASN A 93 -7.89 -10.01 -7.98
CA ASN A 93 -8.95 -10.75 -8.67
C ASN A 93 -9.77 -9.83 -9.59
N ILE A 94 -9.29 -9.65 -10.83
CA ILE A 94 -9.97 -8.88 -11.87
C ILE A 94 -10.97 -9.78 -12.59
N THR A 95 -12.17 -9.93 -12.02
CA THR A 95 -13.25 -10.75 -12.60
C THR A 95 -14.61 -10.07 -12.44
N PHE A 96 -15.66 -10.64 -13.04
CA PHE A 96 -17.03 -10.24 -12.73
C PHE A 96 -17.31 -10.48 -11.24
N ILE A 97 -17.95 -9.51 -10.61
CA ILE A 97 -18.32 -9.60 -9.19
C ILE A 97 -19.83 -9.60 -9.04
N VAL A 98 -20.29 -10.23 -7.96
CA VAL A 98 -21.67 -10.17 -7.50
C VAL A 98 -21.70 -9.42 -6.17
N LEU A 99 -22.40 -8.28 -6.16
CA LEU A 99 -22.69 -7.53 -4.95
C LEU A 99 -24.00 -8.04 -4.35
N HIS A 100 -23.92 -8.53 -3.11
CA HIS A 100 -25.09 -8.87 -2.31
C HIS A 100 -25.46 -7.66 -1.47
N LEU A 101 -26.63 -7.07 -1.74
CA LEU A 101 -27.11 -5.89 -1.05
C LEU A 101 -27.80 -6.26 0.27
N ASN A 102 -27.89 -5.29 1.18
CA ASN A 102 -28.55 -5.46 2.48
C ASN A 102 -30.06 -5.73 2.38
N ASP A 103 -30.67 -5.41 1.25
CA ASP A 103 -32.09 -5.62 0.96
C ASP A 103 -32.37 -6.94 0.22
N GLU A 104 -31.43 -7.90 0.31
CA GLU A 104 -31.50 -9.22 -0.30
C GLU A 104 -31.43 -9.23 -1.84
N ARG A 105 -31.27 -8.06 -2.48
CA ARG A 105 -31.03 -7.99 -3.92
C ARG A 105 -29.59 -8.33 -4.27
N ARG A 106 -29.40 -8.88 -5.46
CA ARG A 106 -28.08 -9.25 -6.00
C ARG A 106 -27.88 -8.58 -7.34
N ILE A 107 -26.69 -8.03 -7.55
CA ILE A 107 -26.30 -7.42 -8.81
C ILE A 107 -24.91 -7.87 -9.21
N MET A 108 -24.81 -8.37 -10.43
CA MET A 108 -23.57 -8.77 -11.06
C MET A 108 -23.06 -7.63 -11.94
N GLY A 109 -21.75 -7.47 -12.08
CA GLY A 109 -21.18 -6.51 -13.02
C GLY A 109 -19.66 -6.51 -13.01
N TRP A 110 -19.08 -5.74 -13.93
CA TRP A 110 -17.65 -5.52 -13.99
C TRP A 110 -17.27 -4.33 -13.09
N PRO A 111 -16.36 -4.49 -12.11
CA PRO A 111 -15.99 -3.42 -11.20
C PRO A 111 -14.94 -2.50 -11.83
N ASP A 112 -15.39 -1.41 -12.45
CA ASP A 112 -14.48 -0.39 -13.01
C ASP A 112 -13.84 0.46 -11.91
N GLU A 113 -14.62 0.82 -10.89
CA GLU A 113 -14.12 1.48 -9.68
C GLU A 113 -14.72 0.85 -8.43
N TRP A 114 -13.90 0.72 -7.39
CA TRP A 114 -14.31 0.20 -6.09
C TRP A 114 -13.71 1.03 -4.96
N PRO A 115 -14.36 1.07 -3.79
CA PRO A 115 -13.87 1.84 -2.66
C PRO A 115 -12.67 1.15 -2.00
N THR A 116 -11.75 1.96 -1.48
CA THR A 116 -10.61 1.48 -0.69
C THR A 116 -11.02 0.94 0.68
N ASN A 117 -12.21 1.30 1.17
CA ASN A 117 -12.74 0.89 2.47
C ASN A 117 -14.20 0.40 2.33
N PRO A 118 -14.61 -0.72 2.95
CA PRO A 118 -15.99 -1.19 2.91
C PRO A 118 -17.03 -0.24 3.53
N LEU A 119 -16.61 0.72 4.37
CA LEU A 119 -17.53 1.63 5.06
C LEU A 119 -17.79 2.94 4.32
N GLU A 120 -16.99 3.27 3.31
CA GLU A 120 -17.02 4.58 2.64
C GLU A 120 -16.88 4.42 1.13
N GLY A 121 -17.51 5.33 0.36
CA GLY A 121 -17.42 5.34 -1.10
C GLY A 121 -18.50 4.52 -1.81
N HIS A 122 -18.27 4.25 -3.09
CA HIS A 122 -19.22 3.62 -4.00
C HIS A 122 -18.50 2.63 -4.91
N PHE A 123 -19.20 1.56 -5.31
CA PHE A 123 -18.86 0.69 -6.42
C PHE A 123 -19.42 1.29 -7.69
N ALA A 124 -18.58 1.44 -8.71
CA ALA A 124 -19.02 1.70 -10.08
C ALA A 124 -18.93 0.39 -10.85
N LEU A 125 -20.10 -0.12 -11.26
CA LEU A 125 -20.19 -1.32 -12.09
C LEU A 125 -20.62 -0.95 -13.50
N SER A 126 -19.92 -1.47 -14.51
CA SER A 126 -20.41 -1.54 -15.89
C SER A 126 -20.94 -2.93 -16.20
N HIS A 127 -21.68 -3.06 -17.31
CA HIS A 127 -22.28 -4.32 -17.76
C HIS A 127 -23.08 -4.99 -16.64
N ALA A 128 -23.79 -4.17 -15.86
CA ALA A 128 -24.41 -4.61 -14.64
C ALA A 128 -25.75 -5.31 -14.92
N MET A 129 -26.07 -6.31 -14.12
CA MET A 129 -27.20 -7.20 -14.32
C MET A 129 -27.80 -7.59 -12.97
N TRP A 130 -29.09 -7.35 -12.77
CA TRP A 130 -29.79 -7.78 -11.56
C TRP A 130 -30.06 -9.28 -11.62
N LEU A 131 -29.66 -9.99 -10.58
CA LEU A 131 -29.92 -11.42 -10.42
C LEU A 131 -31.20 -11.61 -9.61
N ILE A 132 -32.27 -12.10 -10.25
CA ILE A 132 -33.54 -12.41 -9.58
C ILE A 132 -33.64 -13.91 -9.38
N GLU A 133 -33.67 -14.32 -8.12
CA GLU A 133 -33.93 -15.70 -7.74
C GLU A 133 -35.40 -16.02 -8.06
N THR A 134 -35.63 -16.89 -9.04
CA THR A 134 -36.97 -17.40 -9.36
C THR A 134 -37.05 -18.85 -8.88
N ASP A 135 -38.12 -19.17 -8.17
CA ASP A 135 -38.38 -20.46 -7.54
C ASP A 135 -38.51 -21.58 -8.61
N GLY A 136 -37.35 -22.09 -9.08
CA GLY A 136 -37.25 -23.03 -10.20
C GLY A 136 -36.08 -22.76 -11.16
N ASN A 137 -34.85 -22.87 -10.66
CA ASN A 137 -33.61 -23.16 -11.41
C ASN A 137 -33.09 -22.22 -12.52
N GLU A 138 -33.77 -21.12 -12.84
CA GLU A 138 -33.23 -20.12 -13.76
C GLU A 138 -33.24 -18.75 -13.09
N ASP A 139 -32.06 -18.27 -12.70
CA ASP A 139 -31.86 -16.87 -12.31
C ASP A 139 -32.28 -16.01 -13.50
N LYS A 140 -33.35 -15.22 -13.31
CA LYS A 140 -33.74 -14.25 -14.33
C LYS A 140 -32.84 -13.05 -14.19
N ASN A 141 -32.09 -12.82 -15.25
CA ASN A 141 -31.18 -11.71 -15.37
C ASN A 141 -31.91 -10.52 -16.00
N ILE A 142 -31.93 -9.39 -15.29
CA ILE A 142 -32.36 -8.12 -15.87
C ILE A 142 -31.09 -7.33 -16.18
N ASP A 143 -30.74 -7.30 -17.46
CA ASP A 143 -29.63 -6.52 -17.97
C ASP A 143 -29.92 -5.03 -17.84
N LEU A 144 -28.95 -4.29 -17.32
CA LEU A 144 -28.88 -2.86 -17.54
C LEU A 144 -28.25 -2.62 -18.92
N ASP A 145 -28.59 -1.50 -19.55
CA ASP A 145 -28.04 -1.16 -20.87
C ASP A 145 -26.50 -1.23 -20.87
N MET A 146 -25.92 -1.76 -21.95
CA MET A 146 -24.47 -2.05 -22.04
C MET A 146 -23.56 -0.83 -21.80
N ASP A 147 -24.06 0.38 -22.07
CA ASP A 147 -23.32 1.64 -21.87
C ASP A 147 -23.63 2.34 -20.53
N SER A 148 -24.36 1.67 -19.63
CA SER A 148 -24.76 2.24 -18.34
C SER A 148 -23.84 1.83 -17.21
N TYR A 149 -23.55 2.79 -16.33
CA TYR A 149 -22.87 2.57 -15.06
C TYR A 149 -23.88 2.63 -13.93
N ILE A 150 -23.76 1.72 -12.98
CA ILE A 150 -24.50 1.79 -11.73
C ILE A 150 -23.55 2.09 -10.57
N LEU A 151 -23.94 3.06 -9.74
CA LEU A 151 -23.22 3.43 -8.53
C LEU A 151 -23.94 2.85 -7.32
N ILE A 152 -23.22 2.03 -6.55
CA ILE A 152 -23.76 1.37 -5.36
C ILE A 152 -22.91 1.76 -4.16
N LYS A 153 -23.55 2.27 -3.11
CA LYS A 153 -22.83 2.68 -1.90
C LYS A 153 -22.26 1.48 -1.18
N ALA A 154 -21.02 1.58 -0.71
CA ALA A 154 -20.32 0.48 -0.06
C ALA A 154 -21.05 -0.05 1.17
N THR A 155 -21.67 0.85 1.94
CA THR A 155 -22.43 0.50 3.16
C THR A 155 -23.67 -0.34 2.89
N ASP A 156 -24.16 -0.32 1.65
CA ASP A 156 -25.39 -1.00 1.27
C ASP A 156 -25.09 -2.43 0.77
N VAL A 157 -23.80 -2.76 0.62
CA VAL A 157 -23.30 -4.08 0.26
C VAL A 157 -22.99 -4.89 1.52
N ARG A 158 -23.58 -6.07 1.62
CA ARG A 158 -23.39 -7.02 2.72
C ARG A 158 -22.10 -7.82 2.57
N PHE A 159 -21.85 -8.33 1.37
CA PHE A 159 -20.62 -9.01 0.98
C PHE A 159 -20.47 -9.04 -0.55
N VAL A 160 -19.27 -9.34 -1.02
CA VAL A 160 -18.91 -9.42 -2.44
C VAL A 160 -18.45 -10.82 -2.77
N GLU A 161 -18.98 -11.40 -3.85
CA GLU A 161 -18.53 -12.66 -4.40
C GLU A 161 -17.78 -12.43 -5.71
N PHE A 162 -16.61 -13.04 -5.84
CA PHE A 162 -15.80 -13.00 -7.06
C PHE A 162 -16.12 -14.23 -7.89
N MET A 163 -16.51 -14.04 -9.14
CA MET A 163 -16.73 -15.17 -10.03
C MET A 163 -15.40 -15.84 -10.38
N LYS A 164 -15.42 -17.17 -10.38
CA LYS A 164 -14.31 -17.98 -10.83
C LYS A 164 -14.32 -18.01 -12.37
N GLU A 165 -13.17 -17.74 -13.00
CA GLU A 165 -12.95 -18.05 -14.42
C GLU A 165 -13.23 -19.52 -14.74
#